data_AF-A0A2W1BBG0-F1
#
_entry.id   AF-A0A2W1BBG0-F1
#
_cell.length_a   1.000
_cell.length_b   1.000
_cell.length_c   1.000
_cell.angle_alpha   90.00
_cell.angle_beta   90.00
_cell.angle_gamma   90.00
#
_symmetry.space_group_name_H-M   'P 1'
#
loop_
_entity.id
_entity.type
_entity.pdbx_description
1 polymer ?
#
loop_
_entity_poly.entity_id
_entity_poly.type
_entity_poly.pdbx_seq_one_letter_code
_entity_poly.pdbx_strand_id
1 'polypeptide(L)'
;MALPGFTFVPFITNIAENRNLFCRYPMADLPFQMALVCLCFTFATPLCCALFDQKATMHINDIEKNLKEEALKISPKTDTVYFNKGL
;
A
#
# COMPACT_ATOMS: atom_id res chain seq x y z
N MET A 1 -5.71 -0.43 0.26
CA MET A 1 -5.48 -1.66 -0.52
C MET A 1 -6.71 -2.18 -1.27
N ALA A 2 -7.95 -1.89 -0.84
CA ALA A 2 -9.16 -2.34 -1.55
C ALA A 2 -9.42 -1.62 -2.90
N LEU A 3 -8.99 -0.36 -3.04
CA LEU A 3 -8.97 0.39 -4.30
C LEU A 3 -7.51 0.42 -4.76
N PRO A 4 -7.14 0.11 -6.02
CA PRO A 4 -7.95 0.11 -7.26
C PRO A 4 -8.43 -1.27 -7.74
N GLY A 5 -7.84 -2.37 -7.25
CA GLY A 5 -8.04 -3.71 -7.81
C GLY A 5 -9.48 -4.20 -7.75
N PHE A 6 -10.21 -3.96 -6.65
CA PHE A 6 -11.56 -4.50 -6.46
C PHE A 6 -12.68 -3.67 -7.08
N THR A 7 -12.39 -2.51 -7.68
CA THR A 7 -13.40 -1.65 -8.32
C THR A 7 -13.08 -1.39 -9.79
N PHE A 8 -11.82 -1.09 -10.11
CA PHE A 8 -11.41 -0.78 -11.46
C PHE A 8 -11.42 -2.02 -12.37
N VAL A 9 -10.93 -3.15 -11.87
CA VAL A 9 -10.91 -4.42 -12.61
C VAL A 9 -12.33 -4.89 -12.94
N PRO A 10 -13.27 -5.05 -11.99
CA PRO A 10 -14.63 -5.49 -12.33
C PRO A 10 -15.37 -4.51 -13.24
N PHE A 11 -15.11 -3.21 -13.13
CA PHE A 11 -15.69 -2.22 -14.04
C PHE A 11 -15.23 -2.42 -15.49
N ILE A 12 -13.92 -2.61 -15.71
CA ILE A 12 -13.37 -2.87 -17.05
C ILE A 12 -13.85 -4.21 -17.58
N THR A 13 -13.84 -5.25 -16.74
CA THR A 13 -14.27 -6.58 -17.16
C THR A 13 -15.75 -6.60 -17.55
N ASN A 14 -16.61 -5.90 -16.82
CA ASN A 14 -18.02 -5.74 -17.20
C ASN A 14 -18.19 -5.03 -18.56
N ILE A 15 -17.36 -4.02 -18.86
CA ILE A 15 -17.38 -3.38 -20.19
C ILE A 15 -16.92 -4.36 -21.28
N ALA A 16 -15.90 -5.17 -21.01
CA ALA A 16 -15.40 -6.17 -21.95
C ALA A 16 -16.45 -7.26 -22.21
N GLU A 17 -17.12 -7.75 -21.17
CA GLU A 17 -18.21 -8.72 -21.27
C GLU A 17 -19.37 -8.19 -22.10
N ASN A 18 -19.82 -6.96 -21.85
CA ASN A 18 -20.88 -6.31 -22.63
C ASN A 18 -20.51 -6.10 -24.12
N ARG A 19 -19.22 -6.14 -24.45
CA ARG A 19 -18.70 -6.09 -25.84
C ARG A 19 -18.45 -7.46 -26.45
N ASN A 20 -18.88 -8.55 -25.81
CA ASN A 20 -18.72 -9.92 -26.28
C ASN A 20 -17.24 -10.35 -26.48
N LEU A 21 -16.31 -9.73 -25.75
CA LEU A 21 -14.86 -9.97 -25.90
C LEU A 21 -14.45 -11.41 -25.53
N PHE A 22 -15.25 -12.07 -24.68
CA PHE A 22 -15.00 -13.45 -24.22
C PHE A 22 -15.90 -14.50 -24.88
N CYS A 23 -16.77 -14.13 -25.85
CA CYS A 23 -17.71 -15.10 -26.45
C CYS A 23 -17.03 -16.24 -27.20
N ARG A 24 -15.85 -15.99 -27.79
CA ARG A 24 -15.06 -17.02 -28.49
C ARG A 24 -14.29 -17.93 -27.53
N TYR A 25 -13.87 -17.38 -26.39
CA TYR A 25 -13.07 -18.06 -25.37
C TYR A 25 -13.56 -17.64 -23.98
N PRO A 26 -14.62 -18.28 -23.46
CA PRO A 26 -15.25 -17.87 -22.20
C PRO A 26 -14.32 -17.97 -20.99
N MET A 27 -13.32 -18.86 -21.04
CA MET A 27 -12.30 -19.03 -19.99
C MET A 27 -11.20 -17.94 -20.01
N ALA A 28 -11.24 -17.00 -20.97
CA ALA A 28 -10.26 -15.92 -21.06
C ALA A 28 -10.58 -14.74 -20.12
N ASP A 29 -11.74 -14.75 -19.46
CA ASP A 29 -12.15 -13.78 -18.45
C ASP A 29 -11.21 -13.80 -17.23
N LEU A 30 -10.84 -14.99 -16.76
CA LEU A 30 -9.97 -15.20 -15.62
C LEU A 30 -8.55 -14.63 -15.84
N PRO A 31 -7.80 -15.02 -16.90
CA PRO A 31 -6.48 -14.45 -17.15
C PRO A 31 -6.54 -12.95 -17.43
N PHE A 32 -7.62 -12.44 -18.03
CA PHE A 32 -7.82 -11.00 -18.25
C PHE A 32 -7.93 -10.23 -16.92
N GLN A 33 -8.79 -10.70 -16.00
CA GLN A 33 -8.93 -10.10 -14.68
C GLN A 33 -7.61 -10.15 -13.90
N MET A 34 -6.92 -11.29 -13.91
CA MET A 34 -5.63 -11.47 -13.23
C MET A 34 -4.56 -10.51 -13.77
N ALA A 35 -4.48 -10.32 -15.09
CA ALA A 35 -3.55 -9.39 -15.71
C ALA A 35 -3.82 -7.94 -15.26
N LEU A 36 -5.09 -7.53 -15.23
CA LEU A 36 -5.48 -6.18 -14.78
C LEU A 36 -5.19 -5.95 -13.30
N VAL A 37 -5.43 -6.94 -12.44
CA VAL A 37 -5.07 -6.88 -11.01
C VAL A 37 -3.56 -6.73 -10.85
N CYS A 38 -2.76 -7.57 -11.53
CA CYS A 38 -1.30 -7.50 -11.48
C CYS A 38 -0.78 -6.13 -11.93
N LEU A 39 -1.34 -5.57 -13.01
CA LEU A 39 -1.01 -4.23 -13.48
C LEU A 39 -1.28 -3.19 -12.37
N CYS A 40 -2.48 -3.19 -11.79
CA CYS A 40 -2.84 -2.25 -10.73
C CYS A 40 -1.92 -2.40 -9.51
N PHE A 41 -1.58 -3.63 -9.12
CA PHE A 41 -0.78 -3.90 -7.94
C PHE A 41 0.68 -3.44 -8.09
N THR A 42 1.23 -3.58 -9.31
CA THR A 42 2.59 -3.15 -9.65
C THR A 42 2.79 -1.66 -9.40
N PHE A 43 1.77 -0.84 -9.67
CA PHE A 43 1.83 0.61 -9.45
C PHE A 43 1.33 1.05 -8.07
N ALA A 44 0.28 0.42 -7.54
CA ALA A 44 -0.33 0.85 -6.28
C ALA A 44 0.65 0.79 -5.11
N THR A 45 1.49 -0.25 -5.04
CA THR A 45 2.45 -0.43 -3.93
C THR A 45 3.51 0.67 -3.88
N PRO A 46 4.31 0.93 -4.94
CA PRO A 46 5.29 2.02 -4.90
C PRO A 46 4.64 3.40 -4.77
N LEU A 47 3.44 3.61 -5.33
CA LEU A 47 2.70 4.87 -5.16
C LEU A 47 2.30 5.10 -3.70
N CYS A 48 1.81 4.07 -2.99
CA CYS A 48 1.49 4.21 -1.56
C CYS A 48 2.74 4.54 -0.75
N CYS A 49 3.86 3.88 -1.05
CA CYS A 49 5.13 4.16 -0.39
C CYS A 49 5.67 5.58 -0.67
N ALA A 50 5.32 6.18 -1.80
CA ALA A 50 5.71 7.55 -2.16
C ALA A 50 4.73 8.60 -1.64
N LEU A 51 3.43 8.29 -1.55
CA LEU A 51 2.39 9.21 -1.10
C LEU A 51 2.37 9.39 0.41
N PHE A 52 2.71 8.36 1.18
CA PHE A 52 2.70 8.41 2.63
C PHE A 52 4.13 8.50 3.18
N ASP A 53 4.37 9.50 4.03
CA ASP A 53 5.65 9.64 4.71
C ASP A 53 5.98 8.37 5.51
N GLN A 54 7.05 7.72 5.07
CA GLN A 54 7.60 6.53 5.73
C GLN A 54 8.18 6.88 7.10
N LYS A 55 8.56 8.15 7.32
CA LYS A 55 9.09 8.66 8.58
C LYS A 55 7.95 9.13 9.50
N ALA A 56 7.75 8.44 10.60
CA ALA A 56 6.90 8.89 11.70
C ALA A 56 7.69 9.67 12.75
N THR A 57 6.95 10.46 13.53
CA THR A 57 7.41 11.11 14.76
C THR A 57 6.60 10.64 15.95
N MET A 58 7.25 10.53 17.11
CA MET A 58 6.59 10.28 18.39
C MET A 58 7.32 11.05 19.49
N HIS A 59 6.60 11.43 20.56
CA HIS A 59 7.22 12.09 21.70
C HIS A 59 8.07 11.09 22.49
N ILE A 60 9.21 11.53 23.00
CA ILE A 60 10.09 10.70 23.84
C ILE A 60 9.44 10.19 25.14
N ASN A 61 8.28 10.73 25.52
CA ASN A 61 7.51 10.28 26.68
C ASN A 61 6.58 9.11 26.35
N ASP A 62 6.26 8.90 25.07
CA ASP A 62 5.34 7.86 24.61
C ASP A 62 6.06 6.55 24.25
N ILE A 63 7.41 6.56 24.21
CA ILE A 63 8.22 5.37 23.93
C ILE A 63 8.52 4.55 25.19
N GLU A 64 8.84 3.28 24.98
CA GLU A 64 9.16 2.34 26.06
C GLU A 64 10.34 2.82 26.93
N LYS A 65 10.28 2.53 28.23
CA LYS A 65 11.23 3.04 29.22
C LYS A 65 12.70 2.71 28.88
N ASN A 66 12.98 1.48 28.44
CA ASN A 66 14.34 1.07 28.06
C ASN A 66 14.87 1.91 26.88
N LEU A 67 14.05 2.11 25.84
CA LEU A 67 14.42 2.92 24.67
C LEU A 67 14.57 4.40 25.02
N LYS A 68 13.75 4.91 25.93
CA LYS A 68 13.84 6.28 26.44
C LYS A 68 15.17 6.55 27.13
N GLU A 69 15.60 5.64 28.00
CA GLU A 69 16.86 5.76 28.74
C GLU A 69 18.06 5.75 27.78
N GLU A 70 18.04 4.91 26.74
CA GLU A 70 19.08 4.90 25.71
C GLU A 70 19.08 6.16 24.85
N ALA A 71 17.90 6.62 24.41
CA ALA A 71 17.77 7.83 23.60
C ALA A 71 18.26 9.08 24.35
N LEU A 72 17.95 9.20 25.64
CA LEU A 72 18.39 10.33 26.48
C LEU A 72 19.89 10.27 26.81
N LYS A 73 20.51 9.08 26.85
CA LYS A 73 21.97 8.95 26.95
C LYS A 73 22.68 9.50 25.71
N ILE A 74 22.12 9.25 24.52
CA ILE A 74 22.70 9.71 23.24
C ILE A 74 22.45 11.21 23.05
N SER A 75 21.24 11.69 23.34
CA SER A 75 20.87 13.09 23.18
C SER A 75 19.93 13.56 24.29
N PRO A 76 20.47 14.18 25.36
CA PRO A 76 19.74 14.48 26.60
C PRO A 76 18.60 15.51 26.47
N LYS A 77 18.58 16.28 25.38
CA LYS A 77 17.59 17.35 25.13
C LYS A 77 16.58 16.99 24.03
N THR A 78 16.50 15.72 23.65
CA THR A 78 15.60 15.28 22.58
C THR A 78 14.17 15.17 23.08
N ASP A 79 13.23 15.81 22.38
CA ASP A 79 11.81 15.75 22.71
C ASP A 79 11.02 14.84 21.76
N THR A 80 11.48 14.74 20.51
CA THR A 80 10.83 13.97 19.44
C THR A 80 11.79 12.93 18.88
N VAL A 81 11.31 11.70 18.70
CA VAL A 81 12.03 10.62 18.02
C VAL A 81 11.41 10.34 16.66
N TYR A 82 12.21 9.81 15.74
CA TYR A 82 11.77 9.45 14.40
C TYR A 82 11.95 7.95 14.16
N PHE A 83 10.97 7.33 13.50
CA PHE A 83 11.02 5.90 13.16
C PHE A 83 10.35 5.64 11.81
N ASN A 84 10.61 4.48 11.21
CA ASN A 84 9.96 4.08 9.97
C ASN A 84 8.63 3.39 10.26
N LYS A 85 7.55 3.82 9.62
CA LYS A 85 6.21 3.20 9.74
C LYS A 85 6.08 1.87 9.01
N GLY A 86 6.89 1.69 7.97
CA GLY A 86 6.74 0.63 6.97
C GLY A 86 7.64 -0.58 7.17
N LEU A 87 8.24 -0.75 8.35
CA LEU A 87 9.15 -1.84 8.68
C LEU A 87 8.74 -2.48 10.02
#